data_AF-A0A0G4NPG0-F1
#
_entry.id   AF-A0A0G4NPG0-F1
#
_cell.length_a   1.000
_cell.length_b   1.000
_cell.length_c   1.000
_cell.angle_alpha   90.00
_cell.angle_beta   90.00
_cell.angle_gamma   90.00
#
_symmetry.space_group_name_H-M   'P 1'
#
loop_
_entity.id
_entity.type
_entity.pdbx_description
1 polymer ?
#
loop_
_entity_poly.entity_id
_entity_poly.type
_entity_poly.pdbx_seq_one_letter_code
_entity_poly.pdbx_strand_id
1 'polypeptide(L)'
;MEELAYATAIALATGDATARRPALSKLSVVASLPDIDVHRLKDLIGPFVTSLRDKSPSNETGRPIARERFAPVHASLTDWILLVQPSEWKDNLNLVDSNSSVREELQGHRKRALEGNMLSICATYLLLDDIDDLDLFTESQKQAAAAPDGSLPNNPCLDDEDEDHEPAMSVYEDRFFDPVDQGFGPLFAYTASFWTSHLQSAPAEFLPSIDQLQKLSAFRSKRLSNWRDQYRHPDCTKREQHDMMCQDPLGIVTLFGPPSLLKTMVEESDFDDHYMFHQHSLVEALKLSLDHDDFAKSHILFQHPSVQYEKFFQEALACYHRKREGVQHRPLAPEWDTLFGIVHSITASLTRNKLGNALMCNAARYGCLPLLKHLLDAAKKNSVLMEVVLTPWREHPGADQGTAWAYHQSIARAARFSHVGTIKFLHSWPGIEAHFLHRDSFGFNVFHVAAQSQSSAETVALLLSHSNVGVDAETVQGDTPLNLYAFDHNCNLECVRLLLEVGGADVRGGHGPPSPLLRAAMNGNEALCHLSLSSLFQGAVLHPN
;
A
#
# COMPACT_ATOMS: atom_id res chain seq x y z
N MET A 1 7.63 36.97 0.68
CA MET A 1 7.15 37.91 1.73
C MET A 1 5.63 37.89 1.88
N GLU A 2 4.84 37.90 0.80
CA GLU A 2 3.37 37.80 0.89
C GLU A 2 2.89 36.50 1.55
N GLU A 3 3.51 35.35 1.23
CA GLU A 3 3.29 34.08 1.94
C GLU A 3 3.43 34.24 3.46
N LEU A 4 4.50 34.90 3.91
CA LEU A 4 4.77 35.13 5.33
C LEU A 4 3.74 36.09 5.96
N ALA A 5 3.28 37.09 5.21
CA ALA A 5 2.22 37.99 5.67
C ALA A 5 0.90 37.23 5.89
N TYR A 6 0.51 36.38 4.95
CA TYR A 6 -0.66 35.49 5.09
C TYR A 6 -0.51 34.53 6.27
N ALA A 7 0.64 33.86 6.40
CA ALA A 7 0.89 32.95 7.51
C ALA A 7 0.81 33.68 8.87
N THR A 8 1.37 34.89 8.94
CA THR A 8 1.29 35.74 10.13
C THR A 8 -0.16 36.17 10.41
N ALA A 9 -0.95 36.46 9.37
CA ALA A 9 -2.35 36.88 9.50
C ALA A 9 -3.20 35.78 10.13
N ILE A 10 -3.00 34.56 9.66
CA ILE A 10 -3.66 33.37 10.19
C ILE A 10 -3.20 33.09 11.62
N ALA A 11 -1.89 33.16 11.89
CA ALA A 11 -1.34 32.94 13.23
C ALA A 11 -1.92 33.94 14.25
N LEU A 12 -2.02 35.22 13.90
CA LEU A 12 -2.61 36.24 14.78
C LEU A 12 -4.13 36.09 14.93
N ALA A 13 -4.82 35.58 13.91
CA ALA A 13 -6.27 35.34 13.98
C ALA A 13 -6.63 34.10 14.82
N THR A 14 -5.75 33.10 14.85
CA THR A 14 -5.97 31.81 15.55
C THR A 14 -5.34 31.74 16.93
N GLY A 15 -4.29 32.52 17.21
CA GLY A 15 -3.53 32.46 18.46
C GLY A 15 -4.08 33.25 19.64
N ASP A 16 -5.06 34.14 19.44
CA ASP A 16 -5.59 35.01 20.51
C ASP A 16 -7.06 34.72 20.81
N ALA A 17 -7.30 33.82 21.78
CA ALA A 17 -8.64 33.47 22.25
C ALA A 17 -9.42 34.65 22.87
N THR A 18 -8.77 35.79 23.12
CA THR A 18 -9.38 36.98 23.73
C THR A 18 -9.75 38.08 22.73
N ALA A 19 -9.23 38.01 21.50
CA ALA A 19 -9.55 38.97 20.46
C ALA A 19 -10.82 38.53 19.70
N ARG A 20 -11.87 39.36 19.70
CA ARG A 20 -13.02 39.23 18.79
C ARG A 20 -12.56 39.46 17.35
N ARG A 21 -11.91 38.47 16.74
CA ARG A 21 -11.51 38.49 15.33
C ARG A 21 -12.55 37.75 14.47
N PRO A 22 -12.78 38.18 13.23
CA PRO A 22 -13.73 37.53 12.33
C PRO A 22 -13.30 36.09 12.07
N ALA A 23 -14.28 35.18 11.96
CA ALA A 23 -14.02 33.80 11.55
C ALA A 23 -13.34 33.82 10.16
N LEU A 24 -12.18 33.19 10.04
CA LEU A 24 -11.49 33.04 8.76
C LEU A 24 -12.24 32.01 7.91
N SER A 25 -13.11 32.50 7.03
CA SER A 25 -13.86 31.64 6.10
C SER A 25 -13.43 31.83 4.64
N LYS A 26 -12.84 32.97 4.28
CA LYS A 26 -12.49 33.32 2.90
C LYS A 26 -11.09 33.93 2.77
N LEU A 27 -10.46 33.73 1.61
CA LEU A 27 -9.17 34.32 1.23
C LEU A 27 -9.21 35.85 1.26
N SER A 28 -10.33 36.45 0.85
CA SER A 28 -10.53 37.91 0.92
C SER A 28 -10.49 38.46 2.35
N VAL A 29 -10.92 37.67 3.34
CA VAL A 29 -10.84 38.05 4.76
C VAL A 29 -9.39 38.01 5.22
N VAL A 30 -8.63 36.96 4.86
CA VAL A 30 -7.20 36.87 5.19
C VAL A 30 -6.41 38.05 4.58
N ALA A 31 -6.70 38.37 3.31
CA ALA A 31 -6.05 39.47 2.59
C ALA A 31 -6.36 40.86 3.18
N SER A 32 -7.53 41.02 3.82
CA SER A 32 -7.99 42.30 4.37
C SER A 32 -7.69 42.49 5.85
N LEU A 33 -7.00 41.54 6.50
CA LEU A 33 -6.63 41.67 7.91
C LEU A 33 -5.70 42.90 8.09
N PRO A 34 -6.14 43.92 8.84
CA PRO A 34 -5.57 45.27 8.79
C PRO A 34 -4.19 45.44 9.44
N ASP A 35 -3.64 44.40 10.08
CA ASP A 35 -2.47 44.52 10.97
C ASP A 35 -1.13 44.11 10.33
N ILE A 36 -1.10 43.60 9.09
CA ILE A 36 0.12 43.00 8.51
C ILE A 36 0.46 43.64 7.17
N ASP A 37 1.21 44.74 7.26
CA ASP A 37 1.90 45.34 6.13
C ASP A 37 3.17 44.52 5.81
N VAL A 38 3.29 44.06 4.56
CA VAL A 38 4.44 43.30 4.05
C VAL A 38 5.75 44.06 4.25
N HIS A 39 5.76 45.38 4.07
CA HIS A 39 6.94 46.21 4.28
C HIS A 39 7.33 46.25 5.75
N ARG A 40 6.35 46.47 6.64
CA ARG A 40 6.58 46.47 8.09
C ARG A 40 7.09 45.12 8.59
N LEU A 41 6.56 44.02 8.05
CA LEU A 41 7.03 42.68 8.37
C LEU A 41 8.47 42.46 7.90
N LYS A 42 8.81 42.92 6.69
CA LYS A 42 10.17 42.87 6.14
C LYS A 42 11.15 43.66 7.01
N ASP A 43 10.76 44.85 7.44
CA ASP A 43 11.58 45.70 8.32
C ASP A 43 11.77 45.07 9.70
N LEU A 44 10.73 44.41 10.23
CA LEU A 44 10.79 43.74 11.54
C LEU A 44 11.75 42.54 11.54
N ILE A 45 11.71 41.70 10.51
CA ILE A 45 12.56 40.50 10.43
C ILE A 45 13.90 40.75 9.75
N GLY A 46 14.04 41.82 8.99
CA GLY A 46 15.22 42.15 8.18
C GLY A 46 16.56 42.10 8.92
N PRO A 47 16.66 42.52 10.20
CA PRO A 47 17.89 42.37 10.99
C PRO A 47 18.33 40.92 11.23
N PHE A 48 17.39 39.98 11.12
CA PHE A 48 17.54 38.57 11.51
C PHE A 48 17.64 37.62 10.32
N VAL A 49 17.16 38.02 9.14
CA VAL A 49 17.15 37.18 7.94
C VAL A 49 17.84 37.84 6.75
N THR A 50 18.54 37.03 5.96
CA THR A 50 19.09 37.41 4.65
C THR A 50 18.22 36.84 3.54
N SER A 51 18.07 37.61 2.45
CA SER A 51 17.36 37.17 1.25
C SER A 51 18.31 36.39 0.35
N LEU A 52 17.94 35.16 0.04
CA LEU A 52 18.56 34.32 -0.97
C LEU A 52 17.78 34.52 -2.26
N ARG A 53 18.35 35.28 -3.21
CA ARG A 53 17.79 35.41 -4.56
C ARG A 53 18.26 34.25 -5.42
N ASP A 54 17.35 33.37 -5.79
CA ASP A 54 17.60 32.43 -6.88
C ASP A 54 17.64 33.22 -8.20
N LYS A 55 18.69 33.03 -9.00
CA LYS A 55 18.78 33.59 -10.35
C LYS A 55 17.84 32.78 -11.24
N SER A 56 16.61 33.24 -11.48
CA SER A 56 15.67 32.55 -12.37
C SER A 56 14.79 33.53 -13.16
N PRO A 57 14.33 33.15 -14.38
CA PRO A 57 13.67 34.05 -15.32
C PRO A 57 12.30 34.54 -14.83
N SER A 58 11.91 35.71 -15.32
CA SER A 58 10.61 36.36 -15.10
C SER A 58 9.62 35.98 -16.21
N ASN A 59 8.31 35.95 -15.90
CA ASN A 59 7.25 35.84 -16.91
C ASN A 59 7.07 37.15 -17.71
N GLU A 60 6.23 37.16 -18.75
CA GLU A 60 5.92 38.32 -19.63
C GLU A 60 5.48 39.60 -18.86
N THR A 61 5.00 39.47 -17.62
CA THR A 61 4.64 40.61 -16.73
C THR A 61 5.78 41.11 -15.84
N GLY A 62 6.99 40.55 -15.97
CA GLY A 62 8.16 40.90 -15.17
C GLY A 62 8.13 40.33 -13.75
N ARG A 63 7.24 39.39 -13.42
CA ARG A 63 7.23 38.74 -12.10
C ARG A 63 8.23 37.60 -12.04
N PRO A 64 9.15 37.58 -11.06
CA PRO A 64 10.02 36.43 -10.84
C PRO A 64 9.19 35.21 -10.42
N ILE A 65 9.36 34.08 -11.11
CA ILE A 65 8.81 32.79 -10.67
C ILE A 65 9.62 32.28 -9.45
N ALA A 66 10.86 32.77 -9.28
CA ALA A 66 11.67 32.52 -8.09
C ALA A 66 11.10 33.21 -6.85
N ARG A 67 10.63 32.41 -5.90
CA ARG A 67 10.24 32.87 -4.56
C ARG A 67 11.49 33.39 -3.82
N GLU A 68 11.41 34.61 -3.28
CA GLU A 68 12.45 35.10 -2.35
C GLU A 68 12.53 34.15 -1.15
N ARG A 69 13.65 33.44 -1.03
CA ARG A 69 13.93 32.58 0.14
C ARG A 69 14.60 33.41 1.22
N PHE A 70 14.29 33.14 2.47
CA PHE A 70 14.90 33.79 3.61
C PHE A 70 15.68 32.77 4.44
N ALA A 71 16.88 33.15 4.86
CA ALA A 71 17.69 32.36 5.77
C ALA A 71 18.11 33.22 6.97
N PRO A 72 18.23 32.65 8.19
CA PRO A 72 18.81 33.37 9.32
C PRO A 72 20.20 33.91 8.99
N VAL A 73 20.51 35.14 9.42
CA VAL A 73 21.80 35.80 9.14
C VAL A 73 22.97 35.06 9.79
N HIS A 74 22.73 34.35 10.90
CA HIS A 74 23.77 33.62 11.63
C HIS A 74 23.24 32.31 12.22
N ALA A 75 24.06 31.26 12.24
CA ALA A 75 23.68 29.93 12.75
C ALA A 75 23.26 29.95 14.23
N SER A 76 23.89 30.79 15.06
CA SER A 76 23.50 30.94 16.47
C SER A 76 22.07 31.47 16.64
N LEU A 77 21.54 32.22 15.68
CA LEU A 77 20.17 32.70 15.73
C LEU A 77 19.19 31.55 15.51
N THR A 78 19.48 30.66 14.55
CA THR A 78 18.72 29.43 14.34
C THR A 78 18.71 28.59 15.61
N ASP A 79 19.87 28.44 16.25
CA ASP A 79 19.99 27.72 17.52
C ASP A 79 19.11 28.31 18.63
N TRP A 80 19.06 29.64 18.73
CA TRP A 80 18.25 30.36 19.72
C TRP A 80 16.75 30.24 19.45
N ILE A 81 16.32 30.37 18.19
CA ILE A 81 14.92 30.18 17.77
C ILE A 81 14.44 28.76 18.11
N LEU A 82 15.33 27.78 17.90
CA LEU A 82 15.06 26.39 18.25
C LEU A 82 15.17 26.12 19.75
N LEU A 83 15.85 26.95 20.54
CA LEU A 83 15.93 26.77 21.99
C LEU A 83 14.71 27.33 22.71
N VAL A 84 14.31 28.56 22.39
CA VAL A 84 13.30 29.31 23.13
C VAL A 84 12.69 30.40 22.25
N GLN A 85 11.45 30.78 22.56
CA GLN A 85 10.75 31.82 21.80
C GLN A 85 11.43 33.19 21.92
N PRO A 86 11.44 34.03 20.85
CA PRO A 86 12.10 35.33 20.87
C PRO A 86 11.70 36.26 22.01
N SER A 87 10.45 36.19 22.47
CA SER A 87 9.93 36.96 23.60
C SER A 87 10.59 36.61 24.94
N GLU A 88 11.20 35.44 25.06
CA GLU A 88 11.76 34.90 26.31
C GLU A 88 13.29 34.81 26.31
N TRP A 89 13.97 35.27 25.25
CA TRP A 89 15.42 35.19 25.13
C TRP A 89 16.15 35.89 26.29
N LYS A 90 15.62 37.04 26.72
CA LYS A 90 16.21 37.83 27.80
C LYS A 90 16.23 37.08 29.14
N ASP A 91 15.17 36.31 29.40
CA ASP A 91 15.00 35.59 30.67
C ASP A 91 15.73 34.24 30.66
N ASN A 92 16.21 33.79 29.50
CA ASN A 92 16.78 32.47 29.29
C ASN A 92 18.24 32.51 28.76
N LEU A 93 18.97 33.60 28.99
CA LEU A 93 20.37 33.77 28.55
C LEU A 93 21.31 32.62 28.98
N ASN A 94 21.04 32.02 30.13
CA ASN A 94 21.85 30.92 30.68
C ASN A 94 21.64 29.58 29.95
N LEU A 95 20.64 29.45 29.07
CA LEU A 95 20.41 28.21 28.31
C LEU A 95 21.58 27.87 27.38
N VAL A 96 22.39 28.84 26.98
CA VAL A 96 23.59 28.63 26.15
C VAL A 96 24.66 27.83 26.91
N ASP A 97 24.71 27.96 28.23
CA ASP A 97 25.65 27.28 29.11
C ASP A 97 25.15 25.90 29.58
N SER A 98 23.95 25.51 29.15
CA SER A 98 23.38 24.19 29.45
C SER A 98 24.21 23.09 28.78
N ASN A 99 24.25 21.90 29.40
CA ASN A 99 24.91 20.77 28.77
C ASN A 99 24.25 20.40 27.43
N SER A 100 25.01 19.75 26.54
CA SER A 100 24.56 19.47 25.17
C SER A 100 23.27 18.65 25.12
N SER A 101 23.12 17.67 26.01
CA SER A 101 21.95 16.78 26.06
C SER A 101 20.64 17.53 26.35
N VAL A 102 20.64 18.43 27.34
CA VAL A 102 19.44 19.21 27.70
C VAL A 102 19.08 20.16 26.57
N ARG A 103 20.10 20.77 25.95
CA ARG A 103 19.91 21.66 24.80
C ARG A 103 19.29 20.95 23.60
N GLU A 104 19.76 19.75 23.26
CA GLU A 104 19.20 18.94 22.18
C GLU A 104 17.73 18.55 22.44
N GLU A 105 17.40 18.18 23.68
CA GLU A 105 16.03 17.86 24.08
C GLU A 105 15.09 19.06 23.95
N LEU A 106 15.49 20.23 24.47
CA LEU A 106 14.74 21.48 24.34
C LEU A 106 14.55 21.87 22.87
N GLN A 107 15.61 21.75 22.06
CA GLN A 107 15.54 22.03 20.63
C GLN A 107 14.58 21.08 19.91
N GLY A 108 14.58 19.79 20.25
CA GLY A 108 13.65 18.81 19.72
C GLY A 108 12.19 19.15 20.05
N HIS A 109 11.92 19.49 21.32
CA HIS A 109 10.58 19.89 21.76
C HIS A 109 10.09 21.16 21.05
N ARG A 110 10.91 22.20 21.00
CA ARG A 110 10.56 23.46 20.35
C ARG A 110 10.36 23.27 18.85
N LYS A 111 11.21 22.47 18.18
CA LYS A 111 11.03 22.15 16.76
C LYS A 111 9.66 21.52 16.52
N ARG A 112 9.28 20.49 17.27
CA ARG A 112 7.94 19.87 17.14
C ARG A 112 6.82 20.88 17.39
N ALA A 113 6.94 21.73 18.40
CA ALA A 113 5.95 22.78 18.64
C ALA A 113 5.82 23.77 17.46
N LEU A 114 6.94 24.12 16.81
CA LEU A 114 6.92 24.94 15.58
C LEU A 114 6.25 24.20 14.42
N GLU A 115 6.51 22.90 14.23
CA GLU A 115 5.80 22.06 13.25
C GLU A 115 4.29 22.04 13.52
N GLY A 116 3.88 21.95 14.79
CA GLY A 116 2.47 22.03 15.20
C GLY A 116 1.80 23.37 14.88
N ASN A 117 2.52 24.48 15.09
CA ASN A 117 2.04 25.81 14.69
C ASN A 117 1.89 25.92 13.16
N MET A 118 2.86 25.40 12.41
CA MET A 118 2.78 25.38 10.94
C MET A 118 1.62 24.51 10.46
N LEU A 119 1.40 23.34 11.07
CA LEU A 119 0.24 22.48 10.78
C LEU A 119 -1.08 23.24 10.99
N SER A 120 -1.22 23.97 12.10
CA SER A 120 -2.42 24.77 12.40
C SER A 120 -2.66 25.86 11.35
N ILE A 121 -1.60 26.58 10.95
CA ILE A 121 -1.68 27.59 9.89
C ILE A 121 -2.08 26.94 8.56
N CYS A 122 -1.44 25.83 8.19
CA CYS A 122 -1.75 25.12 6.97
C CYS A 122 -3.19 24.60 6.94
N ALA A 123 -3.63 23.93 8.00
CA ALA A 123 -4.99 23.41 8.11
C ALA A 123 -6.02 24.56 8.05
N THR A 124 -5.78 25.65 8.78
CA THR A 124 -6.68 26.83 8.76
C THR A 124 -6.75 27.44 7.36
N TYR A 125 -5.62 27.58 6.66
CA TYR A 125 -5.61 28.11 5.30
C TYR A 125 -6.36 27.21 4.33
N LEU A 126 -6.07 25.90 4.34
CA LEU A 126 -6.68 24.94 3.44
C LEU A 126 -8.18 24.73 3.71
N LEU A 127 -8.65 25.04 4.92
CA LEU A 127 -10.06 25.00 5.30
C LEU A 127 -10.88 26.23 4.91
N LEU A 128 -10.26 27.26 4.31
CA LEU A 128 -11.00 28.38 3.73
C LEU A 128 -11.96 27.85 2.66
N ASP A 129 -13.18 28.40 2.63
CA ASP A 129 -14.27 27.87 1.82
C ASP A 129 -13.98 28.04 0.32
N ASP A 130 -13.33 29.16 -0.07
CA ASP A 130 -12.98 29.45 -1.47
C ASP A 130 -12.11 28.34 -2.10
N ILE A 131 -11.32 27.60 -1.31
CA ILE A 131 -10.43 26.54 -1.83
C ILE A 131 -11.22 25.33 -2.37
N ASP A 132 -12.44 25.11 -1.90
CA ASP A 132 -13.33 24.06 -2.42
C ASP A 132 -14.15 24.50 -3.64
N ASP A 133 -14.18 25.81 -3.93
CA ASP A 133 -14.93 26.34 -5.08
C ASP A 133 -14.06 26.44 -6.33
N LEU A 134 -12.75 26.62 -6.14
CA LEU A 134 -11.75 26.80 -7.19
C LEU A 134 -11.23 25.47 -7.76
N ASP A 135 -10.66 25.51 -8.96
CA ASP A 135 -9.95 24.41 -9.61
C ASP A 135 -8.51 24.84 -9.90
N LEU A 136 -7.51 24.12 -9.39
CA LEU A 136 -6.11 24.44 -9.62
C LEU A 136 -5.71 24.25 -11.10
N PHE A 137 -6.26 23.21 -11.72
CA PHE A 137 -6.12 22.94 -13.14
C PHE A 137 -7.50 22.76 -13.76
N THR A 138 -7.69 23.31 -14.96
CA THR A 138 -8.92 23.10 -15.72
C THR A 138 -9.04 21.64 -16.18
N GLU A 139 -10.27 21.18 -16.39
CA GLU A 139 -10.53 19.82 -16.90
C GLU A 139 -9.76 19.52 -18.20
N SER A 140 -9.63 20.51 -19.09
CA SER A 140 -8.84 20.37 -20.31
C SER A 140 -7.34 20.18 -20.05
N GLN A 141 -6.79 20.84 -19.02
CA GLN A 141 -5.38 20.66 -18.63
C GLN A 141 -5.14 19.28 -18.04
N LYS A 142 -6.07 18.80 -17.19
CA LYS A 142 -6.02 17.43 -16.62
C LYS A 142 -6.11 16.36 -17.71
N GLN A 143 -6.98 16.55 -18.70
CA GLN A 143 -7.13 15.62 -19.83
C GLN A 143 -5.90 15.61 -20.75
N ALA A 144 -5.30 16.77 -21.01
CA ALA A 144 -4.08 16.86 -21.81
C ALA A 144 -2.90 16.16 -21.12
N ALA A 145 -2.81 16.24 -19.79
CA ALA A 145 -1.80 15.54 -18.99
C ALA A 145 -2.01 14.01 -18.94
N ALA A 146 -3.25 13.54 -19.06
CA ALA A 146 -3.60 12.12 -18.99
C ALA A 146 -3.47 11.37 -20.34
N ALA A 147 -3.19 12.07 -21.45
CA ALA A 147 -3.02 11.44 -22.75
C ALA A 147 -1.74 10.58 -22.77
N PRO A 148 -1.83 9.28 -23.12
CA PRO A 148 -0.66 8.43 -23.24
C PRO A 148 0.13 8.92 -24.46
N ASP A 149 1.30 9.50 -24.16
CA ASP A 149 2.32 9.94 -25.11
C ASP A 149 2.08 11.32 -25.74
N GLY A 150 2.62 12.37 -25.09
CA GLY A 150 3.41 13.45 -25.69
C GLY A 150 2.87 14.23 -26.90
N SER A 151 1.62 14.06 -27.28
CA SER A 151 1.03 14.68 -28.46
C SER A 151 0.53 16.06 -28.11
N LEU A 152 1.45 17.01 -27.98
CA LEU A 152 1.14 18.43 -28.17
C LEU A 152 0.40 18.56 -29.51
N PRO A 153 -0.73 19.29 -29.59
CA PRO A 153 -1.42 19.50 -30.84
C PRO A 153 -0.52 20.33 -31.78
N ASN A 154 -0.05 19.70 -32.86
CA ASN A 154 0.52 20.30 -34.07
C ASN A 154 1.43 21.51 -33.88
N ASN A 155 2.75 21.28 -33.82
CA ASN A 155 3.69 22.21 -34.43
C ASN A 155 3.97 21.69 -35.86
N PRO A 156 3.76 22.45 -36.94
CA PRO A 156 4.06 21.97 -38.27
C PRO A 156 5.57 21.74 -38.37
N CYS A 157 5.97 20.60 -38.97
CA CYS A 157 7.34 20.37 -39.36
C CYS A 157 7.85 21.56 -40.17
N LEU A 158 8.82 22.29 -39.61
CA LEU A 158 9.68 23.17 -40.38
C LEU A 158 11.01 22.44 -40.52
N ASP A 159 11.11 21.68 -41.61
CA ASP A 159 12.40 21.47 -42.24
C ASP A 159 12.84 22.86 -42.72
N ASP A 160 13.80 23.50 -42.05
CA ASP A 160 14.71 24.46 -42.66
C ASP A 160 15.89 24.71 -41.71
N GLU A 161 17.09 24.48 -42.23
CA GLU A 161 18.36 24.78 -41.60
C GLU A 161 18.54 26.31 -41.55
N ASP A 162 18.31 26.93 -40.39
CA ASP A 162 18.78 28.30 -40.15
C ASP A 162 19.39 28.42 -38.74
N GLU A 163 20.67 28.80 -38.73
CA GLU A 163 21.43 29.24 -37.56
C GLU A 163 20.79 30.53 -36.98
N ASP A 164 20.90 30.71 -35.65
CA ASP A 164 20.48 31.88 -34.87
C ASP A 164 18.98 32.02 -34.51
N HIS A 165 18.48 31.13 -33.65
CA HIS A 165 17.34 31.41 -32.78
C HIS A 165 17.70 31.27 -31.30
N GLU A 166 17.79 32.41 -30.59
CA GLU A 166 17.71 32.42 -29.13
C GLU A 166 16.44 31.66 -28.70
N PRO A 167 16.50 30.76 -27.69
CA PRO A 167 15.31 30.07 -27.23
C PRO A 167 14.35 31.11 -26.64
N ALA A 168 13.28 31.39 -27.38
CA ALA A 168 12.25 32.34 -27.00
C ALA A 168 11.70 32.05 -25.59
N MET A 169 11.45 33.11 -24.82
CA MET A 169 10.82 33.08 -23.49
C MET A 169 9.55 32.21 -23.40
N SER A 170 8.86 31.98 -24.53
CA SER A 170 7.61 31.20 -24.61
C SER A 170 7.74 29.73 -24.18
N VAL A 171 8.93 29.12 -24.27
CA VAL A 171 9.13 27.70 -23.85
C VAL A 171 9.23 27.55 -22.33
N TYR A 172 9.57 28.63 -21.61
CA TYR A 172 9.67 28.62 -20.14
C TYR A 172 8.33 28.82 -19.46
N GLU A 173 7.45 29.66 -20.01
CA GLU A 173 6.12 29.95 -19.44
C GLU A 173 5.23 28.71 -19.41
N ASP A 174 5.42 27.80 -20.36
CA ASP A 174 4.61 26.58 -20.41
C ASP A 174 5.03 25.51 -19.39
N ARG A 175 6.12 25.72 -18.62
CA ARG A 175 6.65 24.73 -17.67
C ARG A 175 6.19 24.89 -16.23
N PHE A 176 5.71 26.08 -15.86
CA PHE A 176 5.31 26.41 -14.49
C PHE A 176 3.83 26.82 -14.43
N PHE A 177 3.26 26.79 -13.23
CA PHE A 177 1.95 27.37 -12.95
C PHE A 177 2.02 28.18 -11.65
N ASP A 178 1.12 29.13 -11.45
CA ASP A 178 1.02 29.88 -10.19
C ASP A 178 -0.40 29.73 -9.62
N PRO A 179 -0.59 29.11 -8.45
CA PRO A 179 -1.89 29.03 -7.80
C PRO A 179 -2.53 30.40 -7.51
N VAL A 180 -1.71 31.46 -7.38
CA VAL A 180 -2.22 32.83 -7.19
C VAL A 180 -3.05 33.29 -8.39
N ASP A 181 -2.64 32.93 -9.61
CA ASP A 181 -3.36 33.26 -10.84
C ASP A 181 -4.74 32.59 -10.90
N GLN A 182 -4.89 31.44 -10.23
CA GLN A 182 -6.15 30.72 -10.07
C GLN A 182 -6.95 31.16 -8.83
N GLY A 183 -6.48 32.19 -8.12
CA GLY A 183 -7.19 32.76 -6.96
C GLY A 183 -6.97 32.04 -5.64
N PHE A 184 -6.08 31.04 -5.55
CA PHE A 184 -5.80 30.32 -4.31
C PHE A 184 -5.00 31.13 -3.28
N GLY A 185 -4.48 32.28 -3.67
CA GLY A 185 -3.65 33.14 -2.83
C GLY A 185 -2.22 32.61 -2.61
N PRO A 186 -1.33 33.45 -2.07
CA PRO A 186 0.11 33.20 -2.10
C PRO A 186 0.55 32.01 -1.24
N LEU A 187 -0.19 31.70 -0.17
CA LEU A 187 0.20 30.68 0.80
C LEU A 187 -0.22 29.25 0.39
N PHE A 188 -1.03 29.10 -0.67
CA PHE A 188 -1.60 27.81 -1.06
C PHE A 188 -0.54 26.78 -1.41
N ALA A 189 0.41 27.12 -2.27
CA ALA A 189 1.43 26.20 -2.73
C ALA A 189 2.21 25.59 -1.56
N TYR A 190 2.60 26.42 -0.59
CA TYR A 190 3.29 25.95 0.62
C TYR A 190 2.38 25.03 1.45
N THR A 191 1.18 25.51 1.79
CA THR A 191 0.30 24.78 2.71
C THR A 191 -0.13 23.44 2.13
N ALA A 192 -0.57 23.39 0.87
CA ALA A 192 -0.94 22.16 0.20
C ALA A 192 0.26 21.19 0.05
N SER A 193 1.48 21.69 -0.16
CA SER A 193 2.64 20.82 -0.33
C SER A 193 3.20 20.25 0.98
N PHE A 194 3.07 20.98 2.10
CA PHE A 194 3.82 20.67 3.33
C PHE A 194 2.97 20.36 4.56
N TRP A 195 1.64 20.56 4.55
CA TRP A 195 0.82 20.30 5.74
C TRP A 195 0.89 18.85 6.25
N THR A 196 1.03 17.87 5.36
CA THR A 196 1.19 16.46 5.75
C THR A 196 2.55 16.15 6.35
N SER A 197 3.60 16.87 5.96
CA SER A 197 4.93 16.80 6.59
C SER A 197 4.87 17.35 8.03
N HIS A 198 4.16 18.47 8.21
CA HIS A 198 3.89 19.02 9.54
C HIS A 198 3.03 18.08 10.38
N LEU A 199 2.03 17.41 9.79
CA LEU A 199 1.19 16.41 10.45
C LEU A 199 2.00 15.24 11.03
N GLN A 200 3.02 14.77 10.30
CA GLN A 200 3.92 13.70 10.76
C GLN A 200 4.78 14.12 11.95
N SER A 201 5.11 15.41 12.06
CA SER A 201 6.07 15.92 13.03
C SER A 201 5.45 16.61 14.25
N ALA A 202 4.19 17.04 14.13
CA ALA A 202 3.48 17.80 15.15
C ALA A 202 3.21 16.97 16.43
N PRO A 203 3.24 17.59 17.62
CA PRO A 203 2.80 16.96 18.86
C PRO A 203 1.28 16.78 18.86
N ALA A 204 0.81 15.84 19.69
CA ALA A 204 -0.61 15.46 19.78
C ALA A 204 -1.56 16.65 20.03
N GLU A 205 -1.10 17.66 20.78
CA GLU A 205 -1.89 18.86 21.13
C GLU A 205 -2.18 19.80 19.95
N PHE A 206 -1.41 19.69 18.85
CA PHE A 206 -1.60 20.49 17.64
C PHE A 206 -2.28 19.72 16.50
N LEU A 207 -2.63 18.45 16.71
CA LEU A 207 -3.26 17.64 15.67
C LEU A 207 -4.66 18.19 15.35
N PRO A 208 -5.03 18.32 14.06
CA PRO A 208 -6.38 18.72 13.68
C PRO A 208 -7.42 17.72 14.19
N SER A 209 -8.63 18.22 14.47
CA SER A 209 -9.76 17.36 14.80
C SER A 209 -10.15 16.45 13.61
N ILE A 210 -10.86 15.35 13.89
CA ILE A 210 -11.32 14.43 12.85
C ILE A 210 -12.23 15.15 11.83
N ASP A 211 -13.11 16.04 12.29
CA ASP A 211 -13.96 16.88 11.42
C ASP A 211 -13.15 17.78 10.48
N GLN A 212 -12.09 18.41 11.00
CA GLN A 212 -11.19 19.21 10.17
C GLN A 212 -10.47 18.36 9.12
N LEU A 213 -9.98 17.17 9.48
CA LEU A 213 -9.32 16.26 8.54
C LEU A 213 -10.28 15.78 7.46
N GLN A 214 -11.49 15.39 7.85
CA GLN A 214 -12.56 15.01 6.94
C GLN A 214 -12.90 16.16 5.97
N LYS A 215 -13.12 17.38 6.45
CA LYS A 215 -13.37 18.55 5.57
C LYS A 215 -12.18 18.89 4.67
N LEU A 216 -10.95 18.75 5.18
CA LEU A 216 -9.72 19.00 4.41
C LEU A 216 -9.56 18.04 3.23
N SER A 217 -10.05 16.81 3.36
CA SER A 217 -9.63 15.71 2.49
C SER A 217 -10.72 14.74 2.07
N ALA A 218 -11.98 15.16 2.13
CA ALA A 218 -13.12 14.35 1.69
C ALA A 218 -12.92 13.83 0.26
N PHE A 219 -13.17 12.54 0.05
CA PHE A 219 -12.88 11.81 -1.20
C PHE A 219 -13.35 12.53 -2.46
N ARG A 220 -14.55 13.15 -2.43
CA ARG A 220 -15.14 13.84 -3.59
C ARG A 220 -15.02 15.37 -3.56
N SER A 221 -14.20 15.93 -2.67
CA SER A 221 -14.03 17.39 -2.57
C SER A 221 -13.07 17.92 -3.64
N LYS A 222 -13.34 19.14 -4.14
CA LYS A 222 -12.38 19.86 -4.99
C LYS A 222 -11.13 20.22 -4.20
N ARG A 223 -11.28 20.54 -2.92
CA ARG A 223 -10.16 20.77 -1.99
C ARG A 223 -9.16 19.62 -2.01
N LEU A 224 -9.61 18.37 -1.91
CA LEU A 224 -8.74 17.20 -2.02
C LEU A 224 -8.07 17.13 -3.41
N SER A 225 -8.81 17.35 -4.51
CA SER A 225 -8.22 17.36 -5.86
C SER A 225 -7.13 18.42 -5.98
N ASN A 226 -7.41 19.66 -5.58
CA ASN A 226 -6.49 20.78 -5.63
C ASN A 226 -5.24 20.52 -4.78
N TRP A 227 -5.43 19.94 -3.60
CA TRP A 227 -4.33 19.52 -2.76
C TRP A 227 -3.47 18.45 -3.44
N ARG A 228 -4.07 17.38 -3.97
CA ARG A 228 -3.34 16.31 -4.66
C ARG A 228 -2.54 16.84 -5.84
N ASP A 229 -3.15 17.70 -6.63
CA ASP A 229 -2.52 18.33 -7.79
C ASP A 229 -1.32 19.16 -7.32
N GLN A 230 -1.48 20.04 -6.33
CA GLN A 230 -0.37 20.83 -5.80
C GLN A 230 0.72 19.98 -5.11
N TYR A 231 0.36 18.90 -4.42
CA TYR A 231 1.31 17.99 -3.77
C TYR A 231 2.22 17.26 -4.77
N ARG A 232 1.68 16.90 -5.95
CA ARG A 232 2.49 16.35 -7.06
C ARG A 232 3.49 17.36 -7.63
N HIS A 233 3.25 18.65 -7.40
CA HIS A 233 4.00 19.77 -7.98
C HIS A 233 4.46 20.80 -6.91
N PRO A 234 5.28 20.41 -5.92
CA PRO A 234 5.57 21.26 -4.76
C PRO A 234 6.34 22.55 -5.08
N ASP A 235 7.09 22.57 -6.18
CA ASP A 235 7.79 23.76 -6.70
C ASP A 235 7.01 24.46 -7.82
N CYS A 236 5.75 24.07 -8.02
CA CYS A 236 4.85 24.57 -9.07
C CYS A 236 5.36 24.36 -10.51
N THR A 237 6.24 23.37 -10.72
CA THR A 237 6.53 22.85 -12.07
C THR A 237 5.37 21.97 -12.54
N LYS A 238 4.97 22.05 -13.82
CA LYS A 238 3.93 21.19 -14.39
C LYS A 238 4.35 19.71 -14.49
N ARG A 239 5.63 19.40 -14.23
CA ARG A 239 6.13 18.02 -14.15
C ARG A 239 5.79 17.43 -12.78
N GLU A 240 5.22 16.24 -12.77
CA GLU A 240 4.97 15.51 -11.52
C GLU A 240 6.30 15.09 -10.86
N GLN A 241 6.43 15.39 -9.56
CA GLN A 241 7.61 15.07 -8.74
C GLN A 241 7.32 14.04 -7.66
N HIS A 242 6.08 14.02 -7.16
CA HIS A 242 5.62 13.12 -6.13
C HIS A 242 4.44 12.32 -6.65
N ASP A 243 4.34 11.07 -6.21
CA ASP A 243 3.16 10.26 -6.46
C ASP A 243 2.24 10.30 -5.23
N MET A 244 0.94 10.28 -5.47
CA MET A 244 -0.10 10.38 -4.44
C MET A 244 -0.88 9.08 -4.36
N MET A 245 -0.72 8.38 -3.24
CA MET A 245 -1.25 7.03 -3.04
C MET A 245 -2.62 6.99 -2.36
N CYS A 246 -2.94 7.99 -1.53
CA CYS A 246 -4.17 8.02 -0.75
C CYS A 246 -5.31 8.73 -1.48
N GLN A 247 -6.53 8.21 -1.31
CA GLN A 247 -7.73 8.72 -1.96
C GLN A 247 -8.62 9.54 -1.02
N ASP A 248 -8.52 9.36 0.29
CA ASP A 248 -9.50 9.87 1.23
C ASP A 248 -8.86 10.21 2.59
N PRO A 249 -9.63 10.74 3.56
CA PRO A 249 -9.08 11.17 4.84
C PRO A 249 -8.36 10.04 5.61
N LEU A 250 -8.86 8.80 5.54
CA LEU A 250 -8.25 7.66 6.24
C LEU A 250 -6.90 7.29 5.63
N GLY A 251 -6.79 7.29 4.29
CA GLY A 251 -5.52 7.04 3.61
C GLY A 251 -4.44 8.06 3.97
N ILE A 252 -4.82 9.34 4.11
CA ILE A 252 -3.90 10.41 4.50
C ILE A 252 -3.42 10.22 5.92
N VAL A 253 -4.33 10.01 6.88
CA VAL A 253 -3.96 9.77 8.28
C VAL A 253 -3.13 8.48 8.40
N THR A 254 -3.36 7.49 7.56
CA THR A 254 -2.55 6.27 7.53
C THR A 254 -1.11 6.56 7.09
N LEU A 255 -0.90 7.38 6.06
CA LEU A 255 0.43 7.69 5.54
C LEU A 255 1.18 8.73 6.39
N PHE A 256 0.47 9.74 6.87
CA PHE A 256 1.07 10.94 7.44
C PHE A 256 0.72 11.19 8.91
N GLY A 257 -0.34 10.55 9.42
CA GLY A 257 -0.75 10.70 10.81
C GLY A 257 0.01 9.77 11.77
N PRO A 258 0.09 10.12 13.07
CA PRO A 258 0.54 9.20 14.10
C PRO A 258 -0.51 8.09 14.35
N PRO A 259 -0.11 6.92 14.88
CA PRO A 259 -1.04 5.82 15.16
C PRO A 259 -2.21 6.20 16.09
N SER A 260 -1.99 7.12 17.04
CA SER A 260 -3.06 7.61 17.93
C SER A 260 -4.17 8.34 17.15
N LEU A 261 -3.82 9.14 16.15
CA LEU A 261 -4.79 9.85 15.32
C LEU A 261 -5.56 8.89 14.42
N LEU A 262 -4.87 7.89 13.84
CA LEU A 262 -5.55 6.84 13.07
C LEU A 262 -6.57 6.10 13.93
N LYS A 263 -6.20 5.76 15.17
CA LYS A 263 -7.11 5.09 16.09
C LYS A 263 -8.37 5.93 16.34
N THR A 264 -8.21 7.20 16.70
CA THR A 264 -9.35 8.12 16.91
C THR A 264 -10.21 8.22 15.66
N MET A 265 -9.62 8.37 14.48
CA MET A 265 -10.36 8.45 13.23
C MET A 265 -11.18 7.20 12.94
N VAL A 266 -10.58 6.02 13.15
CA VAL A 266 -11.23 4.72 12.96
C VAL A 266 -12.37 4.50 13.94
N GLU A 267 -12.29 5.07 15.16
CA GLU A 267 -13.34 4.97 16.17
C GLU A 267 -14.49 5.97 15.96
N GLU A 268 -14.22 7.14 15.39
CA GLU A 268 -15.19 8.26 15.29
C GLU A 268 -15.84 8.43 13.90
N SER A 269 -15.28 7.84 12.84
CA SER A 269 -15.75 8.07 11.46
C SER A 269 -16.83 7.09 11.00
N ASP A 270 -17.74 7.58 10.16
CA ASP A 270 -18.69 6.75 9.41
C ASP A 270 -18.12 6.38 8.04
N PHE A 271 -17.62 5.15 7.91
CA PHE A 271 -17.03 4.64 6.66
C PHE A 271 -18.07 4.25 5.59
N ASP A 272 -19.37 4.32 5.90
CA ASP A 272 -20.44 4.12 4.92
C ASP A 272 -20.76 5.44 4.15
N ASP A 273 -20.23 6.58 4.59
CA ASP A 273 -20.31 7.84 3.84
C ASP A 273 -19.35 7.84 2.63
N HIS A 274 -19.87 7.44 1.47
CA HIS A 274 -19.14 7.38 0.20
C HIS A 274 -18.84 8.75 -0.47
N TYR A 275 -19.27 9.86 0.14
CA TYR A 275 -18.80 11.20 -0.23
C TYR A 275 -17.51 11.55 0.52
N MET A 276 -17.42 11.12 1.78
CA MET A 276 -16.28 11.36 2.64
C MET A 276 -15.14 10.35 2.40
N PHE A 277 -15.49 9.08 2.31
CA PHE A 277 -14.54 7.97 2.21
C PHE A 277 -14.70 7.19 0.91
N HIS A 278 -13.61 6.62 0.43
CA HIS A 278 -13.66 5.68 -0.68
C HIS A 278 -14.34 4.35 -0.25
N GLN A 279 -15.02 3.66 -1.18
CA GLN A 279 -15.77 2.44 -0.87
C GLN A 279 -14.92 1.33 -0.21
N HIS A 280 -13.59 1.37 -0.42
CA HIS A 280 -12.64 0.40 0.13
C HIS A 280 -11.61 1.04 1.07
N SER A 281 -11.94 2.20 1.66
CA SER A 281 -11.07 3.01 2.51
C SER A 281 -10.29 2.19 3.54
N LEU A 282 -10.96 1.36 4.34
CA LEU A 282 -10.33 0.52 5.37
C LEU A 282 -9.32 -0.50 4.81
N VAL A 283 -9.61 -1.10 3.64
CA VAL A 283 -8.72 -2.08 3.00
C VAL A 283 -7.53 -1.37 2.36
N GLU A 284 -7.76 -0.22 1.74
CA GLU A 284 -6.70 0.62 1.15
C GLU A 284 -5.77 1.18 2.22
N ALA A 285 -6.32 1.65 3.35
CA ALA A 285 -5.53 2.04 4.51
C ALA A 285 -4.67 0.88 5.02
N LEU A 286 -5.21 -0.34 5.13
CA LEU A 286 -4.40 -1.50 5.52
C LEU A 286 -3.28 -1.76 4.51
N LYS A 287 -3.56 -1.69 3.22
CA LYS A 287 -2.55 -1.87 2.18
C LYS A 287 -1.43 -0.84 2.31
N LEU A 288 -1.77 0.43 2.47
CA LEU A 288 -0.81 1.52 2.67
C LEU A 288 0.05 1.28 3.92
N SER A 289 -0.56 0.93 5.06
CA SER A 289 0.20 0.69 6.30
C SER A 289 1.16 -0.50 6.17
N LEU A 290 0.75 -1.57 5.49
CA LEU A 290 1.59 -2.75 5.28
C LEU A 290 2.72 -2.51 4.27
N ASP A 291 2.44 -1.82 3.16
CA ASP A 291 3.46 -1.52 2.15
C ASP A 291 4.59 -0.64 2.73
N HIS A 292 4.26 0.23 3.69
CA HIS A 292 5.20 1.06 4.47
C HIS A 292 5.73 0.41 5.77
N ASP A 293 5.42 -0.86 6.03
CA ASP A 293 5.86 -1.61 7.23
C ASP A 293 5.43 -0.95 8.58
N ASP A 294 4.32 -0.21 8.59
CA ASP A 294 3.69 0.38 9.79
C ASP A 294 2.71 -0.61 10.44
N PHE A 295 3.26 -1.55 11.21
CA PHE A 295 2.49 -2.60 11.88
C PHE A 295 1.60 -2.07 13.01
N ALA A 296 1.93 -0.93 13.62
CA ALA A 296 1.09 -0.33 14.66
C ALA A 296 -0.25 0.12 14.07
N LYS A 297 -0.23 0.82 12.92
CA LYS A 297 -1.43 1.20 12.19
C LYS A 297 -2.19 0.00 11.63
N SER A 298 -1.46 -0.98 11.10
CA SER A 298 -2.06 -2.23 10.61
C SER A 298 -2.85 -2.93 11.72
N HIS A 299 -2.30 -2.99 12.95
CA HIS A 299 -2.97 -3.59 14.09
C HIS A 299 -4.24 -2.84 14.49
N ILE A 300 -4.21 -1.50 14.50
CA ILE A 300 -5.39 -0.66 14.76
C ILE A 300 -6.51 -0.99 13.75
N LEU A 301 -6.19 -1.02 12.46
CA LEU A 301 -7.16 -1.28 11.40
C LEU A 301 -7.80 -2.67 11.55
N PHE A 302 -7.00 -3.68 11.88
CA PHE A 302 -7.47 -5.06 12.08
C PHE A 302 -8.40 -5.24 13.30
N GLN A 303 -8.38 -4.32 14.25
CA GLN A 303 -9.24 -4.34 15.44
C GLN A 303 -10.60 -3.65 15.23
N HIS A 304 -10.81 -2.97 14.10
CA HIS A 304 -12.04 -2.22 13.87
C HIS A 304 -13.28 -3.15 13.76
N PRO A 305 -14.46 -2.77 14.32
CA PRO A 305 -15.64 -3.64 14.32
C PRO A 305 -16.17 -4.04 12.94
N SER A 306 -16.05 -3.16 11.95
CA SER A 306 -16.53 -3.40 10.57
C SER A 306 -15.50 -4.09 9.67
N VAL A 307 -14.46 -4.69 10.24
CA VAL A 307 -13.40 -5.36 9.48
C VAL A 307 -13.97 -6.53 8.67
N GLN A 308 -13.76 -6.46 7.36
CA GLN A 308 -14.00 -7.56 6.44
C GLN A 308 -12.76 -8.48 6.47
N TYR A 309 -12.67 -9.33 7.50
CA TYR A 309 -11.47 -10.16 7.77
C TYR A 309 -10.98 -10.93 6.55
N GLU A 310 -11.87 -11.42 5.69
CA GLU A 310 -11.49 -12.09 4.46
C GLU A 310 -10.61 -11.21 3.56
N LYS A 311 -11.05 -9.97 3.27
CA LYS A 311 -10.30 -9.01 2.45
C LYS A 311 -9.03 -8.54 3.14
N PHE A 312 -9.09 -8.32 4.45
CA PHE A 312 -7.94 -7.88 5.25
C PHE A 312 -6.82 -8.92 5.25
N PHE A 313 -7.15 -10.19 5.52
CA PHE A 313 -6.15 -11.27 5.47
C PHE A 313 -5.67 -11.53 4.04
N GLN A 314 -6.54 -11.37 3.03
CA GLN A 314 -6.11 -11.46 1.64
C GLN A 314 -5.03 -10.44 1.30
N GLU A 315 -5.23 -9.17 1.66
CA GLU A 315 -4.22 -8.12 1.42
C GLU A 315 -2.96 -8.36 2.25
N ALA A 316 -3.11 -8.71 3.53
CA ALA A 316 -1.98 -9.00 4.41
C ALA A 316 -1.12 -10.17 3.89
N LEU A 317 -1.75 -11.24 3.40
CA LEU A 317 -1.05 -12.38 2.81
C LEU A 317 -0.39 -12.04 1.47
N ALA A 318 -1.06 -11.25 0.64
CA ALA A 318 -0.50 -10.77 -0.63
C ALA A 318 0.75 -9.90 -0.38
N CYS A 319 0.68 -8.95 0.55
CA CYS A 319 1.82 -8.11 0.93
C CYS A 319 2.96 -8.95 1.55
N TYR A 320 2.65 -9.85 2.48
CA TYR A 320 3.62 -10.78 3.08
C TYR A 320 4.39 -11.57 2.00
N HIS A 321 3.68 -12.07 0.99
CA HIS A 321 4.29 -12.80 -0.12
C HIS A 321 5.18 -11.90 -0.99
N ARG A 322 4.71 -10.71 -1.40
CA ARG A 322 5.52 -9.74 -2.16
C ARG A 322 6.83 -9.40 -1.45
N LYS A 323 6.75 -9.11 -0.15
CA LYS A 323 7.93 -8.76 0.69
C LYS A 323 8.88 -9.94 0.88
N ARG A 324 8.38 -11.18 0.84
CA ARG A 324 9.20 -12.40 0.94
C ARG A 324 9.97 -12.70 -0.35
N GLU A 325 9.34 -12.55 -1.51
CA GLU A 325 9.98 -12.82 -2.80
C GLU A 325 11.07 -11.80 -3.15
N GLY A 326 10.87 -10.53 -2.80
CA GLY A 326 11.84 -9.46 -3.06
C GLY A 326 13.12 -9.53 -2.22
N VAL A 327 13.19 -10.44 -1.25
CA VAL A 327 14.25 -10.49 -0.24
C VAL A 327 14.97 -11.82 -0.30
N GLN A 328 15.95 -11.92 -1.20
CA GLN A 328 16.96 -12.98 -1.09
C GLN A 328 17.81 -12.65 0.15
N HIS A 329 17.63 -13.41 1.24
CA HIS A 329 18.52 -13.49 2.43
C HIS A 329 18.21 -12.68 3.70
N ARG A 330 17.17 -11.83 3.79
CA ARG A 330 16.76 -11.20 5.07
C ARG A 330 15.49 -11.84 5.65
N PRO A 331 15.45 -12.15 6.97
CA PRO A 331 14.22 -12.62 7.61
C PRO A 331 13.14 -11.54 7.57
N LEU A 332 11.88 -11.94 7.38
CA LEU A 332 10.75 -11.02 7.51
C LEU A 332 10.70 -10.42 8.92
N ALA A 333 10.14 -9.22 9.00
CA ALA A 333 9.96 -8.47 10.24
C ALA A 333 9.16 -9.30 11.27
N PRO A 334 9.62 -9.42 12.54
CA PRO A 334 8.92 -10.20 13.57
C PRO A 334 7.50 -9.71 13.84
N GLU A 335 7.19 -8.46 13.51
CA GLU A 335 5.88 -7.83 13.64
C GLU A 335 4.80 -8.53 12.81
N TRP A 336 5.16 -9.26 11.75
CA TRP A 336 4.22 -10.12 11.01
C TRP A 336 3.63 -11.22 11.90
N ASP A 337 4.44 -11.81 12.79
CA ASP A 337 3.98 -12.82 13.75
C ASP A 337 2.94 -12.22 14.69
N THR A 338 3.25 -11.04 15.27
CA THR A 338 2.33 -10.28 16.11
C THR A 338 1.03 -9.91 15.38
N LEU A 339 1.12 -9.46 14.12
CA LEU A 339 -0.04 -9.11 13.31
C LEU A 339 -0.94 -10.32 13.09
N PHE A 340 -0.38 -11.46 12.67
CA PHE A 340 -1.15 -12.69 12.45
C PHE A 340 -1.64 -13.33 13.75
N GLY A 341 -0.99 -13.04 14.89
CA GLY A 341 -1.45 -13.40 16.23
C GLY A 341 -2.86 -12.88 16.57
N ILE A 342 -3.37 -11.88 15.83
CA ILE A 342 -4.75 -11.40 16.01
C ILE A 342 -5.79 -12.50 15.85
N VAL A 343 -5.49 -13.58 15.11
CA VAL A 343 -6.36 -14.75 14.96
C VAL A 343 -6.84 -15.29 16.30
N HIS A 344 -6.01 -15.24 17.35
CA HIS A 344 -6.41 -15.68 18.69
C HIS A 344 -7.53 -14.83 19.29
N SER A 345 -7.60 -13.53 18.97
CA SER A 345 -8.62 -12.61 19.46
C SER A 345 -9.93 -12.67 18.66
N ILE A 346 -9.89 -13.12 17.41
CA ILE A 346 -11.05 -13.10 16.49
C ILE A 346 -11.66 -14.50 16.26
N THR A 347 -11.31 -15.49 17.08
CA THR A 347 -11.78 -16.88 16.91
C THR A 347 -13.30 -17.01 16.81
N ALA A 348 -14.05 -16.19 17.56
CA ALA A 348 -15.51 -16.14 17.51
C ALA A 348 -16.04 -15.65 16.15
N SER A 349 -15.39 -14.64 15.55
CA SER A 349 -15.73 -14.14 14.21
C SER A 349 -15.38 -15.17 13.14
N LEU A 350 -14.23 -15.84 13.26
CA LEU A 350 -13.81 -16.90 12.34
C LEU A 350 -14.76 -18.10 12.33
N THR A 351 -15.31 -18.47 13.50
CA THR A 351 -16.31 -19.54 13.61
C THR A 351 -17.68 -19.11 13.11
N ARG A 352 -18.20 -17.97 13.59
CA ARG A 352 -19.52 -17.44 13.20
C ARG A 352 -19.66 -17.28 11.69
N ASN A 353 -18.62 -16.75 11.05
CA ASN A 353 -18.62 -16.47 9.61
C ASN A 353 -17.98 -17.60 8.78
N LYS A 354 -17.65 -18.75 9.39
CA LYS A 354 -17.03 -19.92 8.75
C LYS A 354 -15.76 -19.60 7.93
N LEU A 355 -14.95 -18.65 8.39
CA LEU A 355 -13.76 -18.17 7.66
C LEU A 355 -12.51 -19.02 7.88
N GLY A 356 -12.50 -19.93 8.86
CA GLY A 356 -11.31 -20.70 9.26
C GLY A 356 -10.68 -21.49 8.11
N ASN A 357 -11.47 -22.28 7.37
CA ASN A 357 -10.97 -23.06 6.23
C ASN A 357 -10.44 -22.15 5.10
N ALA A 358 -11.20 -21.09 4.75
CA ALA A 358 -10.80 -20.15 3.71
C ALA A 358 -9.47 -19.46 4.04
N LEU A 359 -9.30 -19.04 5.30
CA LEU A 359 -8.09 -18.44 5.81
C LEU A 359 -6.90 -19.41 5.76
N MET A 360 -7.09 -20.65 6.21
CA MET A 360 -6.07 -21.71 6.13
C MET A 360 -5.63 -21.96 4.69
N CYS A 361 -6.59 -22.08 3.77
CA CYS A 361 -6.31 -22.31 2.35
C CYS A 361 -5.57 -21.13 1.71
N ASN A 362 -5.94 -19.89 2.04
CA ASN A 362 -5.24 -18.70 1.56
C ASN A 362 -3.83 -18.59 2.17
N ALA A 363 -3.66 -18.86 3.46
CA ALA A 363 -2.34 -18.88 4.10
C ALA A 363 -1.43 -19.94 3.48
N ALA A 364 -1.98 -21.12 3.17
CA ALA A 364 -1.27 -22.20 2.51
C ALA A 364 -0.88 -21.84 1.06
N ARG A 365 -1.74 -21.14 0.32
CA ARG A 365 -1.46 -20.62 -1.04
C ARG A 365 -0.21 -19.73 -1.08
N TYR A 366 -0.01 -18.89 -0.06
CA TYR A 366 1.12 -17.96 0.04
C TYR A 366 2.29 -18.51 0.87
N GLY A 367 2.18 -19.76 1.36
CA GLY A 367 3.20 -20.39 2.20
C GLY A 367 3.47 -19.63 3.50
N CYS A 368 2.44 -19.01 4.07
CA CYS A 368 2.51 -18.18 5.27
C CYS A 368 2.45 -19.04 6.54
N LEU A 369 3.61 -19.57 6.94
CA LEU A 369 3.73 -20.40 8.15
C LEU A 369 3.32 -19.68 9.45
N PRO A 370 3.65 -18.40 9.70
CA PRO A 370 3.24 -17.72 10.94
C PRO A 370 1.71 -17.72 11.13
N LEU A 371 0.96 -17.33 10.09
CA LEU A 371 -0.49 -17.32 10.14
C LEU A 371 -1.08 -18.72 10.32
N LEU A 372 -0.53 -19.73 9.63
CA LEU A 372 -0.96 -21.12 9.79
C LEU A 372 -0.74 -21.64 11.22
N LYS A 373 0.40 -21.30 11.84
CA LYS A 373 0.69 -21.67 13.22
C LYS A 373 -0.31 -21.03 14.18
N HIS A 374 -0.51 -19.71 14.10
CA HIS A 374 -1.50 -19.03 14.95
C HIS A 374 -2.92 -19.56 14.77
N LEU A 375 -3.35 -19.78 13.52
CA LEU A 375 -4.68 -20.31 13.23
C LEU A 375 -4.89 -21.70 13.82
N LEU A 376 -3.95 -22.61 13.59
CA LEU A 376 -4.10 -23.97 14.06
C LEU A 376 -3.88 -24.09 15.58
N ASP A 377 -3.02 -23.26 16.19
CA ASP A 377 -2.90 -23.20 17.65
C ASP A 377 -4.13 -22.59 18.32
N ALA A 378 -4.80 -21.63 17.68
CA ALA A 378 -6.11 -21.15 18.11
C ALA A 378 -7.17 -22.25 17.99
N ALA A 379 -7.18 -22.98 16.88
CA ALA A 379 -8.10 -24.09 16.64
C ALA A 379 -7.92 -25.25 17.63
N LYS A 380 -6.68 -25.58 18.04
CA LYS A 380 -6.42 -26.59 19.10
C LYS A 380 -7.21 -26.32 20.38
N LYS A 381 -7.43 -25.05 20.70
CA LYS A 381 -8.10 -24.59 21.94
C LYS A 381 -9.61 -24.40 21.75
N ASN A 382 -10.11 -24.49 20.52
CA ASN A 382 -11.51 -24.24 20.18
C ASN A 382 -11.98 -25.29 19.15
N SER A 383 -12.69 -26.32 19.63
CA SER A 383 -13.15 -27.43 18.81
C SER A 383 -14.04 -27.00 17.65
N VAL A 384 -14.90 -25.99 17.86
CA VAL A 384 -15.77 -25.44 16.81
C VAL A 384 -14.93 -24.78 15.72
N LEU A 385 -13.89 -24.04 16.09
CA LEU A 385 -12.95 -23.47 15.11
C LEU A 385 -12.18 -24.58 14.39
N MET A 386 -11.77 -25.64 15.08
CA MET A 386 -11.10 -26.78 14.47
C MET A 386 -11.98 -27.45 13.40
N GLU A 387 -13.27 -27.69 13.71
CA GLU A 387 -14.23 -28.21 12.74
C GLU A 387 -14.35 -27.29 11.52
N VAL A 388 -14.45 -25.98 11.73
CA VAL A 388 -14.51 -24.99 10.65
C VAL A 388 -13.23 -24.98 9.81
N VAL A 389 -12.05 -25.10 10.43
CA VAL A 389 -10.77 -25.10 9.71
C VAL A 389 -10.60 -26.35 8.85
N LEU A 390 -10.96 -27.52 9.39
CA LEU A 390 -10.82 -28.82 8.72
C LEU A 390 -12.02 -29.22 7.85
N THR A 391 -12.90 -28.28 7.52
CA THR A 391 -14.07 -28.56 6.69
C THR A 391 -13.64 -29.18 5.35
N PRO A 392 -14.10 -30.40 5.00
CA PRO A 392 -13.66 -31.12 3.79
C PRO A 392 -14.08 -30.45 2.48
N TRP A 393 -15.08 -29.57 2.55
CA TRP A 393 -15.70 -28.91 1.40
C TRP A 393 -15.47 -27.40 1.47
N ARG A 394 -15.23 -26.79 0.31
CA ARG A 394 -15.22 -25.33 0.15
C ARG A 394 -16.40 -24.97 -0.73
N GLU A 395 -17.30 -24.12 -0.25
CA GLU A 395 -18.36 -23.57 -1.10
C GLU A 395 -17.71 -22.79 -2.24
N HIS A 396 -18.16 -23.05 -3.47
CA HIS A 396 -17.77 -22.34 -4.68
C HIS A 396 -18.78 -21.21 -4.89
N PRO A 397 -18.52 -19.96 -4.46
CA PRO A 397 -19.49 -18.90 -4.59
C PRO A 397 -19.46 -18.41 -6.03
N GLY A 398 -20.36 -18.92 -6.88
CA GLY A 398 -20.69 -18.34 -8.18
C GLY A 398 -19.52 -18.09 -9.14
N ALA A 399 -18.39 -18.79 -8.97
CA ALA A 399 -17.22 -18.61 -9.81
C ALA A 399 -17.53 -19.06 -11.24
N ASP A 400 -17.36 -18.16 -12.21
CA ASP A 400 -17.28 -18.52 -13.62
C ASP A 400 -16.32 -19.71 -13.78
N GLN A 401 -16.65 -20.64 -14.68
CA GLN A 401 -15.91 -21.91 -14.88
C GLN A 401 -14.37 -21.71 -15.00
N GLY A 402 -13.91 -20.52 -15.41
CA GLY A 402 -12.50 -20.16 -15.53
C GLY A 402 -11.71 -19.99 -14.22
N THR A 403 -12.35 -19.88 -13.04
CA THR A 403 -11.65 -19.68 -11.74
C THR A 403 -11.86 -20.78 -10.72
N ALA A 404 -12.61 -21.84 -11.06
CA ALA A 404 -12.91 -22.93 -10.13
C ALA A 404 -11.67 -23.70 -9.62
N TRP A 405 -10.56 -23.72 -10.38
CA TRP A 405 -9.26 -24.25 -9.94
C TRP A 405 -8.66 -23.49 -8.74
N ALA A 406 -9.09 -22.26 -8.46
CA ALA A 406 -8.58 -21.44 -7.37
C ALA A 406 -9.10 -21.88 -5.98
N TYR A 407 -10.03 -22.83 -5.94
CA TYR A 407 -10.83 -23.19 -4.76
C TYR A 407 -10.48 -24.56 -4.14
N HIS A 408 -9.25 -25.04 -4.33
CA HIS A 408 -8.80 -26.30 -3.70
C HIS A 408 -8.51 -26.13 -2.20
N GLN A 409 -8.32 -27.25 -1.50
CA GLN A 409 -7.98 -27.28 -0.07
C GLN A 409 -6.51 -26.95 0.21
N SER A 410 -6.18 -26.74 1.48
CA SER A 410 -4.91 -26.15 1.92
C SER A 410 -3.66 -26.87 1.38
N ILE A 411 -3.65 -28.22 1.37
CA ILE A 411 -2.47 -28.98 0.92
C ILE A 411 -2.23 -28.78 -0.57
N ALA A 412 -3.26 -28.92 -1.41
CA ALA A 412 -3.11 -28.74 -2.85
C ALA A 412 -2.74 -27.29 -3.22
N ARG A 413 -3.28 -26.29 -2.51
CA ARG A 413 -2.88 -24.90 -2.72
C ARG A 413 -1.42 -24.63 -2.34
N ALA A 414 -0.91 -25.27 -1.29
CA ALA A 414 0.52 -25.22 -0.97
C ALA A 414 1.38 -25.98 -2.00
N ALA A 415 0.90 -27.13 -2.50
CA ALA A 415 1.58 -27.93 -3.51
C ALA A 415 1.71 -27.19 -4.84
N ARG A 416 0.64 -26.50 -5.27
CA ARG A 416 0.63 -25.66 -6.48
C ARG A 416 1.81 -24.71 -6.59
N PHE A 417 2.19 -24.09 -5.46
CA PHE A 417 3.29 -23.13 -5.39
C PHE A 417 4.55 -23.71 -4.73
N SER A 418 4.64 -25.05 -4.63
CA SER A 418 5.78 -25.78 -4.07
C SER A 418 6.22 -25.30 -2.68
N HIS A 419 5.26 -24.94 -1.82
CA HIS A 419 5.54 -24.50 -0.45
C HIS A 419 5.82 -25.71 0.46
N VAL A 420 6.94 -26.39 0.23
CA VAL A 420 7.34 -27.64 0.91
C VAL A 420 7.26 -27.51 2.44
N GLY A 421 7.80 -26.43 3.02
CA GLY A 421 7.74 -26.22 4.47
C GLY A 421 6.32 -26.09 5.02
N THR A 422 5.39 -25.57 4.22
CA THR A 422 3.97 -25.49 4.56
C THR A 422 3.31 -26.86 4.51
N ILE A 423 3.60 -27.68 3.49
CA ILE A 423 3.07 -29.04 3.38
C ILE A 423 3.58 -29.91 4.54
N LYS A 424 4.89 -29.87 4.84
CA LYS A 424 5.49 -30.56 5.99
C LYS A 424 4.79 -30.18 7.30
N PHE A 425 4.54 -28.88 7.49
CA PHE A 425 3.82 -28.39 8.66
C PHE A 425 2.39 -28.93 8.71
N LEU A 426 1.62 -28.80 7.62
CA LEU A 426 0.22 -29.22 7.56
C LEU A 426 0.02 -30.73 7.75
N HIS A 427 0.89 -31.57 7.19
CA HIS A 427 0.81 -33.03 7.33
C HIS A 427 0.94 -33.50 8.79
N SER A 428 1.59 -32.71 9.66
CA SER A 428 1.69 -33.04 11.08
C SER A 428 0.38 -32.86 11.86
N TRP A 429 -0.66 -32.28 11.26
CA TRP A 429 -1.90 -31.93 11.94
C TRP A 429 -2.97 -33.03 11.84
N PRO A 430 -3.56 -33.46 12.99
CA PRO A 430 -4.66 -34.42 12.98
C PRO A 430 -5.85 -33.95 12.16
N GLY A 431 -6.42 -34.84 11.35
CA GLY A 431 -7.62 -34.56 10.53
C GLY A 431 -7.35 -33.87 9.19
N ILE A 432 -6.10 -33.51 8.88
CA ILE A 432 -5.73 -32.89 7.59
C ILE A 432 -5.98 -33.81 6.38
N GLU A 433 -6.16 -35.12 6.61
CA GLU A 433 -6.46 -36.12 5.58
C GLU A 433 -7.65 -35.72 4.70
N ALA A 434 -8.66 -35.07 5.28
CA ALA A 434 -9.80 -34.53 4.54
C ALA A 434 -9.40 -33.51 3.45
N HIS A 435 -8.38 -32.68 3.72
CA HIS A 435 -7.85 -31.71 2.76
C HIS A 435 -6.95 -32.38 1.72
N PHE A 436 -6.24 -33.45 2.10
CA PHE A 436 -5.40 -34.23 1.19
C PHE A 436 -6.23 -34.97 0.14
N LEU A 437 -7.28 -35.67 0.61
CA LEU A 437 -8.18 -36.47 -0.22
C LEU A 437 -9.22 -35.65 -0.99
N HIS A 438 -9.25 -34.33 -0.79
CA HIS A 438 -10.22 -33.46 -1.44
C HIS A 438 -10.10 -33.51 -2.96
N ARG A 439 -11.26 -33.49 -3.62
CA ARG A 439 -11.40 -33.37 -5.07
C ARG A 439 -12.27 -32.15 -5.38
N ASP A 440 -11.78 -31.28 -6.25
CA ASP A 440 -12.54 -30.10 -6.66
C ASP A 440 -13.66 -30.47 -7.65
N SER A 441 -14.40 -29.46 -8.13
CA SER A 441 -15.50 -29.63 -9.09
C SER A 441 -15.10 -30.24 -10.44
N PHE A 442 -13.81 -30.23 -10.80
CA PHE A 442 -13.28 -30.87 -12.00
C PHE A 442 -12.70 -32.26 -11.71
N GLY A 443 -12.79 -32.72 -10.46
CA GLY A 443 -12.22 -33.98 -10.02
C GLY A 443 -10.72 -33.91 -9.73
N PHE A 444 -10.10 -32.73 -9.76
CA PHE A 444 -8.67 -32.58 -9.47
C PHE A 444 -8.43 -32.86 -7.99
N ASN A 445 -7.49 -33.76 -7.70
CA ASN A 445 -6.95 -33.95 -6.36
C ASN A 445 -5.58 -33.26 -6.22
N VAL A 446 -4.93 -33.45 -5.08
CA VAL A 446 -3.61 -32.87 -4.78
C VAL A 446 -2.54 -33.19 -5.83
N PHE A 447 -2.52 -34.42 -6.36
CA PHE A 447 -1.56 -34.85 -7.39
C PHE A 447 -1.83 -34.21 -8.74
N HIS A 448 -3.10 -34.05 -9.13
CA HIS A 448 -3.45 -33.31 -10.35
C HIS A 448 -3.01 -31.86 -10.28
N VAL A 449 -3.22 -31.20 -9.14
CA VAL A 449 -2.79 -29.82 -8.93
C VAL A 449 -1.26 -29.69 -8.99
N ALA A 450 -0.54 -30.63 -8.39
CA ALA A 450 0.92 -30.67 -8.45
C ALA A 450 1.44 -30.89 -9.88
N ALA A 451 0.78 -31.75 -10.65
CA ALA A 451 1.11 -32.02 -12.05
C ALA A 451 0.85 -30.80 -12.95
N GLN A 452 -0.37 -30.24 -12.88
CA GLN A 452 -0.76 -29.06 -13.65
C GLN A 452 0.16 -27.86 -13.41
N SER A 453 0.67 -27.71 -12.20
CA SER A 453 1.47 -26.55 -11.79
C SER A 453 2.98 -26.78 -11.93
N GLN A 454 3.40 -27.94 -12.45
CA GLN A 454 4.80 -28.37 -12.52
C GLN A 454 5.53 -28.19 -11.18
N SER A 455 4.89 -28.63 -10.08
CA SER A 455 5.46 -28.52 -8.74
C SER A 455 6.80 -29.23 -8.62
N SER A 456 7.59 -28.84 -7.62
CA SER A 456 8.91 -29.44 -7.39
C SER A 456 8.82 -30.94 -7.06
N ALA A 457 9.88 -31.67 -7.41
CA ALA A 457 10.00 -33.09 -7.05
C ALA A 457 9.92 -33.33 -5.55
N GLU A 458 10.51 -32.46 -4.74
CA GLU A 458 10.39 -32.52 -3.28
C GLU A 458 8.93 -32.41 -2.83
N THR A 459 8.12 -31.58 -3.50
CA THR A 459 6.69 -31.47 -3.22
C THR A 459 5.97 -32.80 -3.51
N VAL A 460 6.18 -33.39 -4.68
CA VAL A 460 5.54 -34.66 -5.07
C VAL A 460 5.99 -35.81 -4.15
N ALA A 461 7.28 -35.91 -3.84
CA ALA A 461 7.81 -36.90 -2.91
C ALA A 461 7.18 -36.78 -1.51
N LEU A 462 6.97 -35.55 -1.04
CA LEU A 462 6.33 -35.29 0.25
C LEU A 462 4.83 -35.62 0.27
N LEU A 463 4.13 -35.43 -0.85
CA LEU A 463 2.73 -35.84 -0.99
C LEU A 463 2.61 -37.37 -0.97
N LEU A 464 3.47 -38.07 -1.73
CA LEU A 464 3.51 -39.53 -1.79
C LEU A 464 3.91 -40.18 -0.47
N SER A 465 4.82 -39.56 0.29
CA SER A 465 5.22 -40.08 1.61
C SER A 465 4.09 -40.05 2.64
N HIS A 466 3.06 -39.22 2.41
CA HIS A 466 1.87 -39.16 3.25
C HIS A 466 0.84 -40.22 2.83
N SER A 467 0.51 -40.29 1.54
CA SER A 467 -0.45 -41.27 1.01
C SER A 467 -0.36 -41.34 -0.51
N ASN A 468 -0.51 -42.54 -1.08
CA ASN A 468 -0.62 -42.75 -2.53
C ASN A 468 -2.08 -42.73 -3.03
N VAL A 469 -3.05 -42.45 -2.15
CA VAL A 469 -4.47 -42.45 -2.52
C VAL A 469 -4.75 -41.36 -3.55
N GLY A 470 -5.23 -41.78 -4.73
CA GLY A 470 -5.60 -40.88 -5.82
C GLY A 470 -4.47 -40.56 -6.80
N VAL A 471 -3.32 -41.25 -6.72
CA VAL A 471 -2.25 -41.13 -7.75
C VAL A 471 -2.77 -41.45 -9.16
N ASP A 472 -3.75 -42.35 -9.28
CA ASP A 472 -4.45 -42.68 -10.54
C ASP A 472 -5.91 -42.20 -10.57
N ALA A 473 -6.29 -41.25 -9.70
CA ALA A 473 -7.65 -40.71 -9.77
C ALA A 473 -7.86 -40.00 -11.11
N GLU A 474 -9.08 -40.03 -11.64
CA GLU A 474 -9.39 -39.44 -12.93
C GLU A 474 -10.23 -38.17 -12.78
N THR A 475 -9.83 -37.07 -13.42
CA THR A 475 -10.67 -35.87 -13.54
C THR A 475 -11.97 -36.14 -14.29
N VAL A 476 -12.86 -35.14 -14.38
CA VAL A 476 -14.08 -35.21 -15.20
C VAL A 476 -13.78 -35.48 -16.69
N GLN A 477 -12.57 -35.15 -17.16
CA GLN A 477 -12.12 -35.44 -18.53
C GLN A 477 -11.45 -36.82 -18.67
N GLY A 478 -11.37 -37.61 -17.60
CA GLY A 478 -10.68 -38.90 -17.60
C GLY A 478 -9.15 -38.80 -17.52
N ASP A 479 -8.59 -37.60 -17.34
CA ASP A 479 -7.14 -37.41 -17.18
C ASP A 479 -6.69 -37.80 -15.77
N THR A 480 -5.64 -38.61 -15.67
CA THR A 480 -4.88 -38.85 -14.42
C THR A 480 -3.82 -37.75 -14.20
N PRO A 481 -3.18 -37.65 -13.01
CA PRO A 481 -2.05 -36.76 -12.80
C PRO A 481 -0.91 -37.00 -13.80
N LEU A 482 -0.68 -38.26 -14.20
CA LEU A 482 0.34 -38.62 -15.18
C LEU A 482 -0.02 -38.14 -16.59
N ASN A 483 -1.31 -38.14 -16.97
CA ASN A 483 -1.78 -37.54 -18.23
C ASN A 483 -1.45 -36.04 -18.28
N LEU A 484 -1.54 -35.33 -17.16
CA LEU A 484 -1.25 -33.90 -17.09
C LEU A 484 0.24 -33.61 -17.25
N TYR A 485 1.12 -34.41 -16.66
CA TYR A 485 2.56 -34.32 -16.95
C TYR A 485 2.85 -34.62 -18.42
N ALA A 486 2.23 -35.65 -19.00
CA ALA A 486 2.44 -36.02 -20.40
C ALA A 486 1.93 -34.98 -21.41
N PHE A 487 1.05 -34.07 -21.00
CA PHE A 487 0.57 -32.98 -21.84
C PHE A 487 1.65 -31.92 -22.10
N ASP A 488 2.56 -31.69 -21.16
CA ASP A 488 3.60 -30.66 -21.27
C ASP A 488 4.90 -31.23 -21.85
N HIS A 489 5.46 -30.57 -22.87
CA HIS A 489 6.73 -30.96 -23.48
C HIS A 489 7.91 -30.83 -22.52
N ASN A 490 7.82 -29.92 -21.53
CA ASN A 490 8.87 -29.66 -20.54
C ASN A 490 8.51 -30.21 -19.16
N CYS A 491 7.76 -31.31 -19.10
CA CYS A 491 7.31 -31.89 -17.85
C CYS A 491 8.47 -32.23 -16.90
N ASN A 492 8.24 -32.09 -15.60
CA ASN A 492 9.23 -32.46 -14.60
C ASN A 492 9.38 -34.00 -14.51
N LEU A 493 10.35 -34.55 -15.27
CA LEU A 493 10.61 -36.00 -15.35
C LEU A 493 10.91 -36.64 -14.00
N GLU A 494 11.44 -35.88 -13.04
CA GLU A 494 11.66 -36.34 -11.68
C GLU A 494 10.32 -36.61 -10.96
N CYS A 495 9.35 -35.71 -11.10
CA CYS A 495 8.00 -35.91 -10.56
C CYS A 495 7.29 -37.11 -11.21
N VAL A 496 7.45 -37.27 -12.52
CA VAL A 496 6.94 -38.46 -13.24
C VAL A 496 7.56 -39.73 -12.67
N ARG A 497 8.88 -39.77 -12.48
CA ARG A 497 9.55 -40.93 -11.91
C ARG A 497 9.05 -41.24 -10.51
N LEU A 498 8.87 -40.23 -9.67
CA LEU A 498 8.31 -40.39 -8.33
C LEU A 498 6.89 -40.97 -8.37
N LEU A 499 6.01 -40.46 -9.24
CA LEU A 499 4.65 -41.01 -9.39
C LEU A 499 4.67 -42.47 -9.85
N LEU A 500 5.58 -42.85 -10.76
CA LEU A 500 5.69 -44.22 -11.27
C LEU A 500 6.33 -45.19 -10.27
N GLU A 501 7.51 -44.86 -9.75
CA GLU A 501 8.32 -45.77 -8.93
C GLU A 501 7.87 -45.82 -7.47
N VAL A 502 7.42 -44.70 -6.91
CA VAL A 502 7.01 -44.59 -5.49
C VAL A 502 5.48 -44.59 -5.36
N GLY A 503 4.80 -43.84 -6.23
CA GLY A 503 3.34 -43.75 -6.23
C GLY A 503 2.64 -44.97 -6.81
N GLY A 504 3.32 -45.72 -7.69
CA GLY A 504 2.75 -46.86 -8.41
C GLY A 504 1.76 -46.46 -9.50
N ALA A 505 1.89 -45.26 -10.07
CA ALA A 505 0.97 -44.75 -11.09
C ALA A 505 0.92 -45.65 -12.34
N ASP A 506 -0.28 -45.86 -12.87
CA ASP A 506 -0.47 -46.62 -14.11
C ASP A 506 -0.19 -45.74 -15.34
N VAL A 507 0.85 -46.08 -16.10
CA VAL A 507 1.19 -45.41 -17.37
C VAL A 507 0.12 -45.58 -18.46
N ARG A 508 -0.81 -46.53 -18.27
CA ARG A 508 -1.96 -46.77 -19.14
C ARG A 508 -3.26 -46.22 -18.54
N GLY A 509 -3.21 -45.63 -17.34
CA GLY A 509 -4.37 -45.11 -16.62
C GLY A 509 -5.11 -44.00 -17.37
N GLY A 510 -6.36 -43.75 -16.97
CA GLY A 510 -7.26 -42.80 -17.61
C GLY A 510 -8.23 -43.47 -18.59
N HIS A 511 -9.53 -43.25 -18.41
CA HIS A 511 -10.57 -43.77 -19.29
C HIS A 511 -10.72 -43.01 -20.63
N GLY A 512 -10.03 -41.88 -20.83
CA GLY A 512 -10.09 -41.07 -22.06
C GLY A 512 -8.84 -41.22 -22.96
N PRO A 513 -8.97 -41.35 -24.29
CA PRO A 513 -7.82 -41.28 -25.18
C PRO A 513 -7.27 -39.84 -25.30
N PRO A 514 -5.94 -39.67 -25.43
CA PRO A 514 -4.90 -40.68 -25.28
C PRO A 514 -4.45 -40.91 -23.82
N SER A 515 -4.06 -42.17 -23.51
CA SER A 515 -3.36 -42.54 -22.26
C SER A 515 -2.06 -41.75 -22.06
N PRO A 516 -1.47 -41.67 -20.85
CA PRO A 516 -0.26 -40.90 -20.60
C PRO A 516 0.89 -41.27 -21.55
N LEU A 517 1.14 -42.57 -21.75
CA LEU A 517 2.18 -43.05 -22.66
C LEU A 517 1.89 -42.67 -24.13
N LEU A 518 0.64 -42.82 -24.57
CA LEU A 518 0.27 -42.46 -25.94
C LEU A 518 0.39 -40.95 -26.16
N ARG A 519 0.01 -40.14 -25.16
CA ARG A 519 0.16 -38.68 -25.21
C ARG A 519 1.63 -38.27 -25.25
N ALA A 520 2.48 -38.88 -24.43
CA ALA A 520 3.92 -38.67 -24.46
C ALA A 520 4.52 -38.98 -25.86
N ALA A 521 4.09 -40.08 -26.48
CA ALA A 521 4.53 -40.47 -27.82
C ALA A 521 4.03 -39.50 -28.90
N MET A 522 2.76 -39.08 -28.83
CA MET A 522 2.18 -38.07 -29.73
C MET A 522 2.90 -36.72 -29.64
N ASN A 523 3.35 -36.36 -28.44
CA ASN A 523 4.10 -35.14 -28.17
C ASN A 523 5.60 -35.25 -28.49
N GLY A 524 6.08 -36.42 -28.93
CA GLY A 524 7.50 -36.67 -29.22
C GLY A 524 8.40 -36.62 -27.98
N ASN A 525 7.86 -36.78 -26.77
CA ASN A 525 8.63 -36.74 -25.54
C ASN A 525 9.31 -38.10 -25.29
N GLU A 526 10.46 -38.30 -25.94
CA GLU A 526 11.24 -39.55 -25.87
C GLU A 526 11.64 -39.91 -24.44
N ALA A 527 12.06 -38.93 -23.64
CA ALA A 527 12.48 -39.15 -22.26
C ALA A 527 11.34 -39.68 -21.39
N LEU A 528 10.15 -39.11 -21.53
CA LEU A 528 8.94 -39.56 -20.83
C LEU A 528 8.49 -40.96 -21.30
N CYS A 529 8.60 -41.24 -22.60
CA CYS A 529 8.32 -42.58 -23.15
C CYS A 529 9.28 -43.63 -22.60
N HIS A 530 10.59 -43.34 -22.59
CA HIS A 530 11.60 -44.23 -22.02
C HIS A 530 11.34 -44.51 -20.54
N LEU A 531 11.05 -43.47 -19.75
CA LEU A 531 10.76 -43.59 -18.32
C LEU A 531 9.49 -44.42 -18.04
N SER A 532 8.42 -44.19 -18.83
CA SER A 532 7.17 -44.92 -18.71
C SER A 532 7.32 -46.40 -19.10
N LEU A 533 8.10 -46.68 -20.16
CA LEU A 533 8.40 -48.04 -20.59
C LEU A 533 9.30 -48.78 -19.59
N SER A 534 10.33 -48.12 -19.04
CA SER A 534 11.21 -48.76 -18.05
C SER A 534 10.44 -49.16 -16.79
N SER A 535 9.51 -48.32 -16.33
CA SER A 535 8.62 -48.65 -15.20
C SER A 535 7.68 -49.82 -15.51
N LEU A 536 7.07 -49.85 -16.70
CA LEU A 536 6.25 -50.97 -17.19
C LEU A 536 7.00 -52.31 -17.16
N PHE A 537 8.24 -52.33 -17.68
CA PHE A 537 9.04 -53.54 -17.74
C PHE A 537 9.56 -53.98 -16.37
N GLN A 538 9.80 -53.06 -15.43
CA GLN A 538 10.13 -53.42 -14.04
C GLN A 538 8.93 -53.99 -13.28
N GLY A 539 7.71 -53.44 -13.47
CA GLY A 539 6.49 -53.98 -12.88
C GLY A 539 6.12 -55.38 -13.38
N ALA A 540 6.33 -55.65 -14.67
CA ALA A 540 6.10 -56.97 -15.28
C ALA A 540 7.07 -58.07 -14.77
N VAL A 541 8.23 -57.71 -14.24
CA VAL A 541 9.19 -58.67 -13.65
C VAL A 541 8.81 -59.03 -12.20
N LEU A 542 8.07 -58.18 -11.49
CA LEU A 542 7.69 -58.39 -10.08
C LEU A 542 6.33 -59.08 -9.89
N HIS A 543 5.42 -59.00 -10.87
CA HIS A 543 4.15 -59.74 -10.86
C HIS A 543 3.90 -60.46 -12.19
N PRO A 544 4.48 -61.65 -12.39
CA PRO A 544 4.15 -62.49 -13.54
C PRO A 544 2.89 -63.29 -13.21
N ASN A 545 1.73 -62.83 -13.67
CA ASN A 545 0.56 -63.69 -13.84
C ASN A 545 -0.13 -63.37 -15.16
#